data_AF-A0A850MHK2-F1
#
_entry.id   AF-A0A850MHK2-F1
#
_cell.length_a   1.000
_cell.length_b   1.000
_cell.length_c   1.000
_cell.angle_alpha   90.00
_cell.angle_beta   90.00
_cell.angle_gamma   90.00
#
_symmetry.space_group_name_H-M   'P 1'
#
loop_
_entity.id
_entity.type
_entity.pdbx_description
1 polymer ?
#
loop_
_entity_poly.entity_id
_entity_poly.type
_entity_poly.pdbx_seq_one_letter_code
_entity_poly.pdbx_strand_id
1 'polypeptide(L)'
;MSEDIEISEESLRRIAEQKVSFRYSVKIHTISYILINIVLIAYNAISTPNISLLSNWWAIYPALGWLVGLVIHASAYGLYVRGTNDATSGIVIHLVAYSFTILFLVVIDLISNAILDWAFYPAMFWALGIIGHLIVSLWVTREKSPEVKEVKQKISRMDRAIEKEMKKMREKTKNK
;
A
#
# COMPACT_ATOMS: atom_id res chain seq x y z
N MET A 1 -35.14 -19.88 12.99
CA MET A 1 -34.40 -20.37 11.82
C MET A 1 -33.23 -19.43 11.66
N SER A 2 -32.07 -19.80 12.23
CA SER A 2 -30.85 -19.01 12.07
C SER A 2 -30.44 -19.13 10.62
N GLU A 3 -30.46 -18.01 9.92
CA GLU A 3 -29.89 -17.88 8.59
C GLU A 3 -28.37 -17.94 8.77
N ASP A 4 -27.87 -19.14 9.00
CA ASP A 4 -26.46 -19.44 9.02
C ASP A 4 -25.96 -19.16 7.61
N ILE A 5 -25.22 -18.05 7.48
CA ILE A 5 -24.58 -17.61 6.25
C ILE A 5 -23.62 -18.72 5.87
N GLU A 6 -24.10 -19.67 5.06
CA GLU A 6 -23.31 -20.76 4.50
C GLU A 6 -22.36 -20.12 3.48
N ILE A 7 -21.22 -19.64 3.97
CA ILE A 7 -20.15 -19.16 3.13
C ILE A 7 -19.70 -20.35 2.28
N SER A 8 -19.93 -20.29 0.98
CA SER A 8 -19.49 -21.36 0.09
C SER A 8 -17.98 -21.54 0.19
N GLU A 9 -17.50 -22.79 0.18
CA GLU A 9 -16.06 -23.10 0.15
C GLU A 9 -15.31 -22.34 -0.97
N GLU A 10 -16.00 -22.09 -2.07
CA GLU A 10 -15.50 -21.30 -3.20
C GLU A 10 -15.15 -19.86 -2.79
N SER A 11 -16.00 -19.20 -2.01
CA SER A 11 -15.74 -17.82 -1.56
C SER A 11 -14.55 -17.75 -0.59
N LEU A 12 -14.39 -18.74 0.31
CA LEU A 12 -13.22 -18.87 1.17
C LEU A 12 -11.94 -19.10 0.38
N ARG A 13 -12.02 -19.94 -0.65
CA ARG A 13 -10.91 -20.19 -1.56
C ARG A 13 -10.50 -18.90 -2.28
N ARG A 14 -11.45 -18.12 -2.80
CA ARG A 14 -11.16 -16.85 -3.47
C ARG A 14 -10.47 -15.84 -2.54
N ILE A 15 -10.92 -15.72 -1.29
CA ILE A 15 -10.31 -14.82 -0.29
C ILE A 15 -8.89 -15.26 0.04
N ALA A 16 -8.68 -16.58 0.20
CA ALA A 16 -7.35 -17.14 0.44
C ALA A 16 -6.41 -16.90 -0.76
N GLU A 17 -6.88 -17.12 -1.99
CA GLU A 17 -6.14 -16.87 -3.23
C GLU A 17 -5.77 -15.38 -3.36
N GLN A 18 -6.70 -14.46 -3.10
CA GLN A 18 -6.43 -13.03 -3.10
C GLN A 18 -5.37 -12.64 -2.06
N LYS A 19 -5.49 -13.14 -0.82
CA LYS A 19 -4.53 -12.86 0.26
C LYS A 19 -3.12 -13.31 -0.12
N VAL A 20 -3.01 -14.52 -0.68
CA VAL A 20 -1.75 -15.08 -1.14
C VAL A 20 -1.18 -14.25 -2.28
N SER A 21 -2.01 -13.90 -3.27
CA SER A 21 -1.62 -13.05 -4.40
C SER A 21 -1.06 -11.70 -3.96
N PHE A 22 -1.77 -10.97 -3.09
CA PHE A 22 -1.27 -9.69 -2.55
C PHE A 22 0.04 -9.85 -1.79
N ARG A 23 0.16 -10.89 -0.96
CA ARG A 23 1.39 -11.16 -0.21
C ARG A 23 2.57 -11.41 -1.15
N TYR A 24 2.38 -12.18 -2.22
CA TYR A 24 3.42 -12.43 -3.22
C TYR A 24 3.75 -11.17 -4.01
N SER A 25 2.74 -10.37 -4.38
CA SER A 25 2.95 -9.09 -5.05
C SER A 25 3.87 -8.17 -4.23
N VAL A 26 3.60 -7.98 -2.94
CA VAL A 26 4.48 -7.17 -2.07
C VAL A 26 5.88 -7.75 -2.00
N LYS A 27 6.03 -9.07 -1.80
CA LYS A 27 7.33 -9.73 -1.74
C LYS A 27 8.15 -9.54 -3.01
N ILE A 28 7.54 -9.74 -4.18
CA ILE A 28 8.22 -9.59 -5.47
C ILE A 28 8.69 -8.14 -5.63
N HIS A 29 7.81 -7.15 -5.39
CA HIS A 29 8.20 -5.75 -5.46
C HIS A 29 9.30 -5.38 -4.46
N THR A 30 9.27 -5.91 -3.23
CA THR A 30 10.34 -5.69 -2.24
C THR A 30 11.68 -6.26 -2.73
N ILE A 31 11.69 -7.50 -3.23
CA ILE A 31 12.91 -8.15 -3.72
C ILE A 31 13.45 -7.41 -4.95
N SER A 32 12.60 -7.12 -5.93
CA SER A 32 12.96 -6.35 -7.11
C SER A 32 13.49 -4.96 -6.75
N TYR A 33 12.83 -4.27 -5.81
CA TYR A 33 13.28 -2.98 -5.30
C TYR A 33 14.70 -3.07 -4.73
N ILE A 34 14.97 -4.03 -3.85
CA ILE A 34 16.28 -4.18 -3.21
C ILE A 34 17.35 -4.50 -4.27
N LEU A 35 17.11 -5.51 -5.11
CA LEU A 35 18.09 -5.96 -6.09
C LEU A 35 18.43 -4.87 -7.12
N ILE A 36 17.40 -4.23 -7.68
CA ILE A 36 17.59 -3.21 -8.71
C ILE A 36 18.29 -1.98 -8.11
N ASN A 37 17.92 -1.55 -6.91
CA ASN A 37 18.58 -0.41 -6.28
C ASN A 37 20.05 -0.69 -5.91
N ILE A 38 20.38 -1.91 -5.47
CA ILE A 38 21.79 -2.29 -5.25
C ILE A 38 22.58 -2.16 -6.55
N VAL A 39 22.05 -2.69 -7.66
CA VAL A 39 22.71 -2.61 -8.97
C VAL A 39 22.83 -1.16 -9.45
N LEU A 40 21.78 -0.36 -9.33
CA LEU A 40 21.81 1.05 -9.74
C LEU A 40 22.79 1.88 -8.91
N ILE A 41 22.81 1.70 -7.58
CA ILE A 41 23.76 2.38 -6.69
C ILE A 41 25.20 1.99 -7.03
N ALA A 42 25.47 0.69 -7.22
CA ALA A 42 26.79 0.21 -7.60
C ALA A 42 27.22 0.77 -8.97
N TYR A 43 26.31 0.73 -9.95
CA TYR A 43 26.58 1.27 -11.29
C TYR A 43 26.81 2.79 -11.27
N ASN A 44 26.03 3.53 -10.48
CA ASN A 44 26.23 4.97 -10.28
C ASN A 44 27.61 5.25 -9.66
N ALA A 45 28.02 4.49 -8.65
CA ALA A 45 29.29 4.67 -7.95
C ALA A 45 30.51 4.46 -8.85
N ILE A 46 30.46 3.50 -9.79
CA ILE A 46 31.59 3.21 -10.69
C ILE A 46 31.57 4.03 -11.98
N SER A 47 30.40 4.47 -12.44
CA SER A 47 30.23 5.08 -13.76
C SER A 47 30.16 6.61 -13.72
N THR A 48 30.04 7.20 -12.53
CA THR A 48 29.83 8.65 -12.39
C THR A 48 31.08 9.34 -11.85
N PRO A 49 31.70 10.22 -12.63
CA PRO A 49 32.80 11.06 -12.15
C PRO A 49 32.34 11.95 -10.98
N ASN A 50 33.27 12.32 -10.10
CA ASN A 50 33.01 13.24 -8.99
C ASN A 50 31.85 12.80 -8.06
N ILE A 51 31.84 11.54 -7.67
CA ILE A 51 30.83 10.92 -6.80
C ILE A 51 30.72 11.57 -5.40
N SER A 52 31.65 12.45 -5.03
CA SER A 52 31.62 13.19 -3.76
C SER A 52 30.47 14.19 -3.65
N LEU A 53 29.89 14.64 -4.77
CA LEU A 53 28.72 15.51 -4.79
C LEU A 53 27.43 14.70 -4.81
N LEU A 54 26.52 14.96 -3.87
CA LEU A 54 25.23 14.28 -3.78
C LEU A 54 24.39 14.41 -5.07
N SER A 55 24.52 15.53 -5.78
CA SER A 55 23.86 15.78 -7.07
C SER A 55 24.23 14.80 -8.18
N ASN A 56 25.36 14.12 -8.05
CA ASN A 56 25.82 13.12 -9.02
C ASN A 56 25.27 11.71 -8.72
N TRP A 57 24.56 11.53 -7.61
CA TRP A 57 23.93 10.25 -7.24
C TRP A 57 22.55 10.08 -7.88
N TRP A 58 22.50 10.03 -9.21
CA TRP A 58 21.26 9.88 -9.97
C TRP A 58 20.45 8.63 -9.62
N ALA A 59 21.07 7.58 -9.06
CA ALA A 59 20.38 6.37 -8.61
C ALA A 59 19.39 6.63 -7.45
N ILE A 60 19.53 7.75 -6.73
CA ILE A 60 18.58 8.16 -5.69
C ILE A 60 17.19 8.42 -6.29
N TYR A 61 17.11 8.93 -7.52
CA TYR A 61 15.83 9.27 -8.15
C TYR A 61 14.93 8.05 -8.39
N PRO A 62 15.37 7.00 -9.12
CA PRO A 62 14.58 5.78 -9.27
C PRO A 62 14.39 5.06 -7.92
N ALA A 63 15.35 5.13 -6.99
CA ALA A 63 15.20 4.55 -5.66
C ALA A 63 14.00 5.14 -4.90
N LEU A 64 13.95 6.46 -4.78
CA LEU A 64 12.85 7.14 -4.09
C LEU A 64 11.53 7.02 -4.86
N GLY A 65 11.55 7.13 -6.20
CA GLY A 65 10.34 6.95 -7.01
C GLY A 65 9.72 5.56 -6.86
N TRP A 66 10.54 4.51 -6.86
CA TRP A 66 10.06 3.13 -6.66
C TRP A 66 9.65 2.86 -5.21
N LEU A 67 10.27 3.54 -4.24
CA LEU A 67 9.87 3.46 -2.84
C LEU A 67 8.42 3.87 -2.66
N VAL A 68 7.96 4.93 -3.36
CA VAL A 68 6.55 5.36 -3.35
C VAL A 68 5.63 4.19 -3.75
N GLY A 69 5.93 3.51 -4.86
CA GLY A 69 5.15 2.36 -5.32
C GLY A 69 5.17 1.20 -4.30
N LEU A 70 6.34 0.89 -3.75
CA LEU A 70 6.50 -0.18 -2.77
C LEU A 70 5.66 0.07 -1.50
N VAL A 71 5.68 1.28 -0.95
CA VAL A 71 4.90 1.61 0.25
C VAL A 71 3.39 1.62 -0.02
N ILE A 72 2.95 1.97 -1.23
CA ILE A 72 1.56 1.85 -1.65
C ILE A 72 1.14 0.38 -1.66
N HIS A 73 1.92 -0.50 -2.30
CA HIS A 73 1.63 -1.94 -2.32
C HIS A 73 1.58 -2.55 -0.91
N ALA A 74 2.55 -2.22 -0.07
CA ALA A 74 2.60 -2.69 1.32
C ALA A 74 1.40 -2.19 2.13
N SER A 75 1.02 -0.92 1.96
CA SER A 75 -0.14 -0.32 2.62
C SER A 75 -1.44 -0.97 2.16
N ALA A 76 -1.61 -1.18 0.87
CA ALA A 76 -2.79 -1.86 0.31
C ALA A 76 -2.95 -3.28 0.86
N TYR A 77 -1.86 -4.06 0.94
CA TYR A 77 -1.89 -5.38 1.57
C TYR A 77 -2.23 -5.30 3.07
N GLY A 78 -1.63 -4.35 3.80
CA GLY A 78 -1.90 -4.16 5.23
C GLY A 78 -3.36 -3.81 5.52
N LEU A 79 -3.96 -2.94 4.69
CA LEU A 79 -5.36 -2.57 4.74
C LEU A 79 -6.28 -3.74 4.41
N TYR A 80 -5.96 -4.50 3.35
CA TYR A 80 -6.66 -5.71 2.96
C TYR A 80 -6.71 -6.74 4.11
N VAL A 81 -5.57 -7.05 4.73
CA VAL A 81 -5.50 -8.02 5.84
C VAL A 81 -6.25 -7.51 7.08
N ARG A 82 -6.31 -6.19 7.29
CA ARG A 82 -7.08 -5.58 8.38
C ARG A 82 -8.59 -5.52 8.10
N GLY A 83 -9.03 -5.80 6.88
CA GLY A 83 -10.43 -5.72 6.47
C GLY A 83 -11.00 -4.31 6.58
N THR A 84 -10.19 -3.28 6.30
CA THR A 84 -10.67 -1.90 6.29
C THR A 84 -11.66 -1.72 5.14
N ASN A 85 -12.64 -0.84 5.33
CA ASN A 85 -13.59 -0.53 4.25
C ASN A 85 -12.88 0.23 3.11
N ASP A 86 -13.50 0.24 1.93
CA ASP A 86 -12.90 0.76 0.70
C ASP A 86 -12.62 2.27 0.78
N ALA A 87 -13.51 3.02 1.45
CA ALA A 87 -13.38 4.47 1.62
C ALA A 87 -12.17 4.84 2.49
N THR A 88 -12.02 4.18 3.65
CA THR A 88 -10.86 4.34 4.52
C THR A 88 -9.59 3.90 3.82
N SER A 89 -9.65 2.79 3.07
CA SER A 89 -8.49 2.28 2.33
C SER A 89 -8.03 3.28 1.26
N GLY A 90 -8.98 3.86 0.53
CA GLY A 90 -8.71 4.91 -0.46
C GLY A 90 -8.02 6.12 0.16
N ILE A 91 -8.56 6.64 1.28
CA ILE A 91 -7.96 7.79 1.98
C ILE A 91 -6.53 7.47 2.44
N VAL A 92 -6.32 6.31 3.08
CA VAL A 92 -5.00 5.94 3.59
C VAL A 92 -4.00 5.79 2.44
N ILE A 93 -4.38 5.17 1.33
CA ILE A 93 -3.51 5.02 0.16
C ILE A 93 -3.13 6.39 -0.42
N HIS A 94 -4.07 7.33 -0.54
CA HIS A 94 -3.76 8.68 -1.02
C HIS A 94 -2.84 9.44 -0.06
N LEU A 95 -3.05 9.33 1.26
CA LEU A 95 -2.18 9.96 2.25
C LEU A 95 -0.76 9.39 2.22
N VAL A 96 -0.61 8.07 2.06
CA VAL A 96 0.70 7.43 1.91
C VAL A 96 1.37 7.88 0.61
N ALA A 97 0.65 7.80 -0.51
CA ALA A 97 1.16 8.22 -1.82
C ALA A 97 1.59 9.69 -1.81
N TYR A 98 0.79 10.56 -1.22
CA TYR A 98 1.11 11.97 -1.02
C TYR A 98 2.37 12.15 -0.19
N SER A 99 2.42 11.58 1.01
CA SER A 99 3.54 11.78 1.94
C SER A 99 4.88 11.37 1.32
N PHE A 100 4.92 10.21 0.66
CA PHE A 100 6.14 9.71 0.04
C PHE A 100 6.49 10.42 -1.27
N THR A 101 5.49 10.83 -2.05
CA THR A 101 5.71 11.66 -3.25
C THR A 101 6.28 13.02 -2.85
N ILE A 102 5.70 13.69 -1.85
CA ILE A 102 6.20 15.01 -1.41
C ILE A 102 7.61 14.88 -0.83
N LEU A 103 7.88 13.84 -0.05
CA LEU A 103 9.24 13.56 0.41
C LEU A 103 10.21 13.40 -0.78
N PHE A 104 9.82 12.64 -1.80
CA PHE A 104 10.63 12.45 -3.01
C PHE A 104 10.88 13.78 -3.74
N LEU A 105 9.85 14.60 -3.96
CA LEU A 105 9.99 15.89 -4.65
C LEU A 105 10.85 16.87 -3.85
N VAL A 106 10.69 16.91 -2.52
CA VAL A 106 11.55 17.72 -1.63
C VAL A 106 13.01 17.29 -1.73
N VAL A 107 13.30 15.98 -1.75
CA VAL A 107 14.68 15.51 -1.92
C VAL A 107 15.23 15.91 -3.29
N ILE A 108 14.47 15.76 -4.37
CA ILE A 108 14.90 16.21 -5.70
C ILE A 108 15.18 17.71 -5.69
N ASP A 109 14.28 18.50 -5.10
CA ASP A 109 14.40 19.95 -5.07
C ASP A 109 15.65 20.36 -4.29
N LEU A 110 15.89 19.81 -3.10
CA LEU A 110 17.08 20.08 -2.30
C LEU A 110 18.40 19.66 -2.97
N ILE A 111 18.36 18.61 -3.81
CA ILE A 111 19.53 18.17 -4.57
C ILE A 111 19.77 19.08 -5.79
N SER A 112 18.70 19.55 -6.43
CA SER A 112 18.75 20.31 -7.68
C SER A 112 18.92 21.81 -7.45
N ASN A 113 18.34 22.32 -6.37
CA ASN A 113 18.28 23.72 -5.98
C ASN A 113 18.47 23.86 -4.45
N ALA A 114 18.96 25.01 -3.99
CA ALA A 114 19.09 25.26 -2.56
C ALA A 114 17.77 25.73 -1.89
N ILE A 115 16.69 25.87 -2.66
CA ILE A 115 15.42 26.48 -2.25
C ILE A 115 14.29 25.52 -2.66
N LEU A 116 13.31 25.32 -1.77
CA LEU A 116 12.11 24.50 -2.01
C LEU A 116 11.11 25.18 -2.96
N ASP A 117 11.56 25.53 -4.15
CA ASP A 117 10.83 26.44 -5.03
C ASP A 117 9.75 25.69 -5.82
N TRP A 118 10.11 24.57 -6.46
CA TRP A 118 9.17 23.88 -7.34
C TRP A 118 8.41 22.74 -6.66
N ALA A 119 8.96 22.10 -5.61
CA ALA A 119 8.27 21.01 -4.91
C ALA A 119 7.00 21.51 -4.16
N PHE A 120 6.92 22.81 -3.87
CA PHE A 120 5.78 23.43 -3.20
C PHE A 120 4.48 23.34 -4.02
N TYR A 121 4.53 23.64 -5.32
CA TYR A 121 3.35 23.64 -6.18
C TYR A 121 2.63 22.27 -6.24
N PRO A 122 3.29 21.15 -6.60
CA PRO A 122 2.65 19.85 -6.61
C PRO A 122 2.19 19.42 -5.21
N ALA A 123 2.92 19.78 -4.14
CA ALA A 123 2.47 19.56 -2.77
C ALA A 123 1.13 20.25 -2.48
N MET A 124 1.02 21.54 -2.81
CA MET A 124 -0.20 22.31 -2.58
C MET A 124 -1.38 21.76 -3.40
N PHE A 125 -1.20 21.51 -4.71
CA PHE A 125 -2.28 21.02 -5.57
C PHE A 125 -2.76 19.63 -5.17
N TRP A 126 -1.85 18.73 -4.80
CA TRP A 126 -2.26 17.41 -4.30
C TRP A 126 -2.91 17.47 -2.93
N ALA A 127 -2.46 18.35 -2.03
CA ALA A 127 -3.12 18.56 -0.75
C ALA A 127 -4.59 18.96 -0.93
N LEU A 128 -4.87 19.87 -1.88
CA LEU A 128 -6.23 20.24 -2.26
C LEU A 128 -7.03 19.05 -2.82
N GLY A 129 -6.39 18.21 -3.65
CA GLY A 129 -6.99 16.97 -4.16
C GLY A 129 -7.41 16.00 -3.06
N ILE A 130 -6.57 15.81 -2.03
CA ILE A 130 -6.88 14.97 -0.87
C ILE A 130 -8.06 15.53 -0.08
N ILE A 131 -8.10 16.85 0.12
CA ILE A 131 -9.25 17.52 0.76
C ILE A 131 -10.53 17.25 -0.05
N GLY A 132 -10.47 17.37 -1.38
CA GLY A 132 -11.59 17.01 -2.26
C GLY A 132 -12.05 15.55 -2.08
N HIS A 133 -11.12 14.60 -2.07
CA HIS A 133 -11.43 13.19 -1.84
C HIS A 133 -12.05 12.93 -0.46
N LEU A 134 -11.60 13.63 0.59
CA LEU A 134 -12.18 13.54 1.93
C LEU A 134 -13.62 14.04 1.93
N ILE A 135 -13.90 15.19 1.31
CA ILE A 135 -15.25 15.76 1.20
C ILE A 135 -16.18 14.79 0.47
N VAL A 136 -15.76 14.28 -0.70
CA VAL A 136 -16.56 13.32 -1.48
C VAL A 136 -16.80 12.02 -0.69
N SER A 137 -15.77 11.50 -0.02
CA SER A 137 -15.88 10.29 0.80
C SER A 137 -16.90 10.46 1.92
N LEU A 138 -16.85 11.59 2.63
CA LEU A 138 -17.81 11.92 3.69
C LEU A 138 -19.24 12.09 3.15
N TRP A 139 -19.39 12.70 1.98
CA TRP A 139 -20.70 12.89 1.35
C TRP A 139 -21.32 11.56 0.91
N VAL A 140 -20.56 10.73 0.18
CA VAL A 140 -21.03 9.42 -0.31
C VAL A 140 -21.26 8.41 0.81
N THR A 141 -20.42 8.40 1.84
CA THR A 141 -20.57 7.44 2.96
C THR A 141 -21.67 7.83 3.94
N ARG A 142 -22.19 9.07 3.88
CA ARG A 142 -23.35 9.53 4.65
C ARG A 142 -24.66 8.88 4.18
N GLU A 143 -24.74 8.43 2.92
CA GLU A 143 -25.94 7.80 2.34
C GLU A 143 -25.98 6.26 2.45
N LYS A 144 -24.86 5.59 2.75
CA LYS A 144 -24.84 4.11 2.79
C LYS A 144 -25.46 3.59 4.09
N SER A 145 -26.62 2.93 3.95
CA SER A 145 -27.39 2.26 5.00
C SER A 145 -26.50 1.46 6.00
N PRO A 146 -26.79 1.51 7.32
CA PRO A 146 -26.08 0.74 8.36
C PRO A 146 -25.96 -0.76 8.06
N GLU A 147 -26.96 -1.31 7.39
CA GLU A 147 -27.12 -2.74 7.10
C GLU A 147 -26.01 -3.28 6.18
N VAL A 148 -25.62 -2.50 5.16
CA VAL A 148 -24.54 -2.88 4.22
C VAL A 148 -23.16 -2.85 4.90
N LYS A 149 -22.96 -1.92 5.85
CA LYS A 149 -21.73 -1.86 6.65
C LYS A 149 -21.62 -3.07 7.58
N GLU A 150 -22.72 -3.45 8.21
CA GLU A 150 -22.76 -4.58 9.15
C GLU A 150 -22.47 -5.90 8.44
N VAL A 151 -23.06 -6.13 7.27
CA VAL A 151 -22.80 -7.33 6.44
C VAL A 151 -21.33 -7.43 6.03
N LYS A 152 -20.74 -6.35 5.48
CA LYS A 152 -19.33 -6.37 5.02
C LYS A 152 -18.35 -6.57 6.19
N GLN A 153 -18.65 -5.99 7.36
CA GLN A 153 -17.85 -6.16 8.56
C GLN A 153 -17.98 -7.58 9.15
N LYS A 154 -19.19 -8.15 9.12
CA LYS A 154 -19.45 -9.52 9.58
C LYS A 154 -18.70 -10.54 8.74
N ILE A 155 -18.69 -10.38 7.41
CA ILE A 155 -17.89 -11.20 6.48
C ILE A 155 -16.39 -11.14 6.83
N SER A 156 -15.81 -9.94 6.99
CA SER A 156 -14.38 -9.82 7.36
C SER A 156 -14.01 -10.46 8.71
N ARG A 157 -14.92 -10.44 9.69
CA ARG A 157 -14.70 -11.11 10.99
C ARG A 157 -14.79 -12.62 10.86
N MET A 158 -15.74 -13.09 10.05
CA MET A 158 -15.98 -14.50 9.79
C MET A 158 -14.82 -15.14 9.04
N ASP A 159 -14.27 -14.46 8.02
CA ASP A 159 -13.08 -14.92 7.28
C ASP A 159 -11.87 -15.13 8.21
N ARG A 160 -11.68 -14.24 9.19
CA ARG A 160 -10.61 -14.38 10.20
C ARG A 160 -10.84 -15.55 11.15
N ALA A 161 -12.09 -15.82 11.52
CA ALA A 161 -12.44 -16.97 12.36
C ALA A 161 -12.18 -18.28 11.60
N ILE A 162 -12.56 -18.32 10.33
CA ILE A 162 -12.35 -19.48 9.46
C ILE A 162 -10.86 -19.73 9.22
N GLU A 163 -10.07 -18.70 8.98
CA GLU A 163 -8.62 -18.85 8.83
C GLU A 163 -7.96 -19.41 10.12
N LYS A 164 -8.43 -18.99 11.29
CA LYS A 164 -7.97 -19.55 12.58
C LYS A 164 -8.32 -21.03 12.73
N GLU A 165 -9.55 -21.43 12.40
CA GLU A 165 -9.96 -22.84 12.50
C GLU A 165 -9.25 -23.71 11.46
N MET A 166 -9.10 -23.24 10.22
CA MET A 166 -8.33 -23.95 9.19
C MET A 166 -6.86 -24.16 9.60
N LYS A 167 -6.25 -23.17 10.27
CA LYS A 167 -4.89 -23.30 10.81
C LYS A 167 -4.82 -24.37 11.89
N LYS A 168 -5.78 -24.38 12.82
CA LYS A 168 -5.88 -25.36 13.90
C LYS A 168 -6.08 -26.78 13.37
N MET A 169 -6.88 -26.96 12.32
CA MET A 169 -7.04 -28.26 11.66
C MET A 169 -5.73 -28.75 11.03
N ARG A 170 -5.01 -27.87 10.31
CA ARG A 170 -3.70 -28.22 9.71
C ARG A 170 -2.64 -28.61 10.74
N GLU A 171 -2.63 -27.95 11.90
CA GLU A 171 -1.73 -28.29 13.00
C GLU A 171 -2.07 -29.67 13.61
N LYS A 172 -3.36 -30.00 13.76
CA LYS A 172 -3.81 -31.32 14.20
C LYS A 172 -3.42 -32.44 13.22
N THR A 173 -3.49 -32.19 11.91
CA THR A 173 -3.12 -33.18 10.90
C THR A 173 -1.62 -33.43 10.84
N LYS A 174 -0.78 -32.44 11.19
CA LYS A 174 0.69 -32.60 11.23
C LYS A 174 1.21 -33.34 12.46
N ASN A 175 0.43 -33.37 13.55
CA ASN A 175 0.79 -34.02 14.81
C ASN A 175 0.20 -35.43 14.93
N LYS A 176 -0.29 -35.99 13.82
CA LYS A 176 -0.80 -37.35 13.67
C LYS A 176 0.12 -38.11 12.73
#